data_AF-A0A7K7ELJ8-F1
#
_entry.id   AF-A0A7K7ELJ8-F1
#
_cell.length_a   1.000
_cell.length_b   1.000
_cell.length_c   1.000
_cell.angle_alpha   90.00
_cell.angle_beta   90.00
_cell.angle_gamma   90.00
#
_symmetry.space_group_name_H-M   'P 1'
#
loop_
_entity.id
_entity.type
_entity.pdbx_description
1 polymer ?
#
loop_
_entity_poly.entity_id
_entity_poly.type
_entity_poly.pdbx_seq_one_letter_code
_entity_poly.pdbx_strand_id
1 'polypeptide(L)'
;MIPGNRMLMVILLCQVLLGGTNHASLIPETGRKKVAELQGQAGSGRRSAQSHELLRGFETTLLQMFGLRRRPQPSKSAVIPSYMLDLYRLQSGEEEESLQEISLQYPERSTSRANTVRSFHHEEHLETVPGPSEAPRIRFVFNLSSVPENEVISSAELRLYREQVEEPSAAWERGFHRINIYEVMKPLSERAQAITRLLDTRLVHHNVTRWETFDVSPAVIRWTKDKQPNHGLVIEVTHLHHTQTHQGKHVRISRSLPQGRGDWAQLRPLLVTFGHDGRGHALTRRARRSPKHQRSRKNKKNCRRHALYVDFSDVGWNDWIVAPPGYQAFYCHGDCPFPLADHLNSTNHAIVQTLVNSVNSSIPKACCVPTELSAISMLYLDEYDKVVLKNYQEMVVEGCGCR
;
A
#
# COMPACT_ATOMS: atom_id res chain seq x y z
N MET A 1 38.02 17.45 -45.16
CA MET A 1 36.87 18.36 -44.93
C MET A 1 35.58 17.57 -45.13
N ILE A 2 34.94 17.16 -44.04
CA ILE A 2 33.47 16.99 -43.97
C ILE A 2 32.87 18.43 -43.96
N PRO A 3 31.55 18.72 -44.01
CA PRO A 3 30.33 17.88 -44.01
C PRO A 3 29.32 18.29 -45.09
N GLY A 4 28.21 17.61 -45.36
CA GLY A 4 27.26 16.94 -44.48
C GLY A 4 25.97 17.75 -44.50
N ASN A 5 25.02 17.36 -45.35
CA ASN A 5 23.74 18.06 -45.43
C ASN A 5 22.53 17.17 -45.82
N ARG A 6 22.60 15.87 -45.52
CA ARG A 6 21.44 14.97 -45.71
C ARG A 6 20.99 14.22 -44.45
N MET A 7 21.67 14.42 -43.33
CA MET A 7 21.36 13.82 -42.02
C MET A 7 20.58 14.77 -41.08
N LEU A 8 20.28 16.00 -41.51
CA LEU A 8 19.54 16.98 -40.70
C LEU A 8 18.02 16.91 -40.86
N MET A 9 17.50 16.44 -42.01
CA MET A 9 16.05 16.35 -42.24
C MET A 9 15.39 15.13 -41.57
N VAL A 10 16.15 14.10 -41.21
CA VAL A 10 15.61 12.92 -40.50
C VAL A 10 15.60 13.12 -38.99
N ILE A 11 16.52 13.93 -38.45
CA ILE A 11 16.57 14.24 -37.01
C ILE A 11 15.49 15.28 -36.62
N LEU A 12 15.16 16.21 -37.51
CA LEU A 12 14.11 17.21 -37.29
C LEU A 12 12.69 16.62 -37.27
N LEU A 13 12.46 15.46 -37.89
CA LEU A 13 11.16 14.75 -37.85
C LEU A 13 10.99 13.87 -36.59
N CYS A 14 12.07 13.45 -35.93
CA CYS A 14 11.98 12.73 -34.65
C CYS A 14 11.77 13.62 -33.42
N GLN A 15 12.08 14.92 -33.50
CA GLN A 15 11.86 15.85 -32.38
C GLN A 15 10.42 16.40 -32.29
N VAL A 16 9.57 16.14 -33.30
CA VAL A 16 8.16 16.60 -33.30
C VAL A 16 7.17 15.51 -32.87
N LEU A 17 7.59 14.24 -32.80
CA LEU A 17 6.73 13.10 -32.44
C LEU A 17 6.94 12.55 -31.01
N LEU A 18 7.96 13.01 -30.28
CA LEU A 18 8.10 12.73 -28.85
C LEU A 18 7.67 13.97 -28.08
N GLY A 19 6.36 14.04 -27.83
CA GLY A 19 5.72 15.09 -27.05
C GLY A 19 6.49 15.37 -25.77
N GLY A 20 6.85 16.63 -25.59
CA GLY A 20 7.46 17.14 -24.37
C GLY A 20 6.56 16.87 -23.18
N THR A 21 6.87 15.83 -22.43
CA THR A 21 6.41 15.67 -21.07
C THR A 21 7.15 16.68 -20.22
N ASN A 22 6.51 17.82 -19.94
CA ASN A 22 6.91 18.72 -18.86
C ASN A 22 6.68 18.00 -17.52
N HIS A 23 7.49 16.98 -17.22
CA HIS A 23 7.60 16.46 -15.88
C HIS A 23 8.40 17.47 -15.08
N ALA A 24 7.70 18.19 -14.21
CA ALA A 24 8.32 19.00 -13.17
C ALA A 24 9.12 18.05 -12.29
N SER A 25 10.43 18.00 -12.51
CA SER A 25 11.38 17.34 -11.62
C SER A 25 11.23 17.91 -10.22
N LEU A 26 11.48 17.11 -9.18
CA LEU A 26 11.35 17.47 -7.75
C LEU A 26 12.11 18.75 -7.33
N ILE A 27 12.96 19.27 -8.21
CA ILE A 27 13.66 20.54 -8.06
C ILE A 27 12.99 21.56 -9.00
N PRO A 28 12.28 22.58 -8.48
CA PRO A 28 11.76 23.65 -9.32
C PRO A 28 12.89 24.32 -10.12
N GLU A 29 12.60 24.72 -11.36
CA GLU A 29 13.57 25.35 -12.30
C GLU A 29 14.35 26.55 -11.70
N THR A 30 13.74 27.24 -10.73
CA THR A 30 14.39 28.30 -9.94
C THR A 30 15.51 27.79 -9.02
N GLY A 31 15.36 26.56 -8.49
CA GLY A 31 16.38 25.85 -7.74
C GLY A 31 17.52 25.34 -8.64
N ARG A 32 17.21 24.86 -9.85
CA ARG A 32 18.24 24.44 -10.83
C ARG A 32 19.16 25.59 -11.25
N LYS A 33 18.61 26.79 -11.48
CA LYS A 33 19.41 27.99 -11.78
C LYS A 33 20.29 28.41 -10.60
N LYS A 34 19.77 28.36 -9.37
CA LYS A 34 20.55 28.65 -8.16
C LYS A 34 21.67 27.63 -7.93
N VAL A 35 21.40 26.35 -8.17
CA VAL A 35 22.40 25.26 -8.06
C VAL A 35 23.46 25.37 -9.16
N ALA A 36 23.07 25.71 -10.39
CA ALA A 36 23.99 25.92 -11.51
C ALA A 36 24.85 27.19 -11.36
N GLU A 37 24.30 28.30 -10.85
CA GLU A 37 25.06 29.52 -10.55
C GLU A 37 26.01 29.33 -9.35
N LEU A 38 25.65 28.52 -8.35
CA LEU A 38 26.51 28.17 -7.21
C LEU A 38 27.62 27.16 -7.56
N GLN A 39 27.47 26.40 -8.66
CA GLN A 39 28.49 25.46 -9.17
C GLN A 39 29.59 26.15 -10.00
N GLY A 40 29.33 27.36 -10.54
CA GLY A 40 30.30 28.12 -11.32
C GLY A 40 31.37 28.86 -10.49
N GLN A 41 31.15 29.03 -9.18
CA GLN A 41 32.06 29.80 -8.31
C GLN A 41 32.22 29.13 -6.93
N ALA A 42 33.36 28.43 -6.75
CA ALA A 42 34.02 28.00 -5.51
C ALA A 42 33.95 26.51 -5.07
N GLY A 43 35.15 25.91 -4.93
CA GLY A 43 35.52 24.94 -3.89
C GLY A 43 34.79 23.58 -3.84
N SER A 44 35.22 22.63 -4.67
CA SER A 44 34.55 21.34 -4.94
C SER A 44 34.39 20.36 -3.75
N GLY A 45 35.22 20.40 -2.71
CA GLY A 45 35.18 19.38 -1.63
C GLY A 45 34.18 19.62 -0.49
N ARG A 46 33.95 20.88 -0.08
CA ARG A 46 33.20 21.20 1.15
C ARG A 46 31.69 21.39 0.91
N ARG A 47 31.30 21.79 -0.30
CA ARG A 47 29.89 22.01 -0.70
C ARG A 47 29.18 20.71 -1.10
N SER A 48 29.89 19.73 -1.65
CA SER A 48 29.34 18.40 -1.94
C SER A 48 28.89 17.69 -0.66
N ALA A 49 29.69 17.79 0.42
CA ALA A 49 29.34 17.25 1.73
C ALA A 49 28.06 17.89 2.31
N GLN A 50 27.92 19.22 2.26
CA GLN A 50 26.70 19.91 2.70
C GLN A 50 25.47 19.54 1.87
N SER A 51 25.61 19.39 0.56
CA SER A 51 24.51 18.95 -0.30
C SER A 51 24.08 17.51 0.02
N HIS A 52 25.03 16.62 0.26
CA HIS A 52 24.74 15.24 0.68
C HIS A 52 24.08 15.17 2.06
N GLU A 53 24.50 16.03 3.00
CA GLU A 53 23.92 16.10 4.34
C GLU A 53 22.47 16.63 4.31
N LEU A 54 22.19 17.63 3.47
CA LEU A 54 20.82 18.13 3.24
C LEU A 54 19.91 17.08 2.60
N LEU A 55 20.40 16.35 1.59
CA LEU A 55 19.64 15.27 0.95
C LEU A 55 19.33 14.14 1.93
N ARG A 56 20.29 13.78 2.79
CA ARG A 56 20.11 12.76 3.82
C ARG A 56 19.12 13.19 4.91
N GLY A 57 19.15 14.47 5.30
CA GLY A 57 18.15 15.04 6.21
C GLY A 57 16.75 15.06 5.61
N PHE A 58 16.64 15.36 4.31
CA PHE A 58 15.38 15.29 3.57
C PHE A 58 14.84 13.85 3.53
N GLU A 59 15.66 12.87 3.14
CA GLU A 59 15.29 11.45 3.11
C GLU A 59 14.82 10.96 4.49
N THR A 60 15.54 11.31 5.56
CA THR A 60 15.18 10.94 6.93
C THR A 60 13.82 11.50 7.33
N THR A 61 13.55 12.77 7.00
CA THR A 61 12.26 13.42 7.28
C THR A 61 11.10 12.71 6.57
N LEU A 62 11.34 12.33 5.32
CA LEU A 62 10.35 11.70 4.45
C LEU A 62 10.05 10.25 4.90
N LEU A 63 11.09 9.50 5.29
CA LEU A 63 10.93 8.18 5.92
C LEU A 63 10.17 8.26 7.25
N GLN A 64 10.49 9.25 8.09
CA GLN A 64 9.78 9.48 9.35
C GLN A 64 8.31 9.82 9.13
N MET A 65 7.98 10.62 8.10
CA MET A 65 6.60 10.88 7.68
C MET A 65 5.87 9.58 7.33
N PHE A 66 6.57 8.63 6.70
CA PHE A 66 6.02 7.31 6.40
C PHE A 66 6.00 6.34 7.59
N GLY A 67 6.58 6.71 8.73
CA GLY A 67 6.72 5.85 9.90
C GLY A 67 7.78 4.77 9.71
N LEU A 68 8.68 4.94 8.74
CA LEU A 68 9.80 4.04 8.47
C LEU A 68 11.03 4.53 9.23
N ARG A 69 11.67 3.63 9.98
CA ARG A 69 12.89 3.94 10.75
C ARG A 69 14.12 4.08 9.85
N ARG A 70 14.12 3.34 8.74
CA ARG A 70 15.17 3.32 7.72
C ARG A 70 14.54 2.94 6.38
N ARG A 71 15.26 3.26 5.30
CA ARG A 71 14.88 2.85 3.95
C ARG A 71 14.82 1.31 3.87
N PRO A 72 13.68 0.73 3.44
CA PRO A 72 13.58 -0.70 3.18
C PRO A 72 14.52 -1.12 2.03
N GLN A 73 15.08 -2.32 2.13
CA GLN A 73 15.87 -2.94 1.07
C GLN A 73 15.30 -4.33 0.80
N PRO A 74 14.25 -4.42 -0.03
CA PRO A 74 13.53 -5.66 -0.16
C PRO A 74 14.37 -6.76 -0.80
N SER A 75 14.17 -8.00 -0.35
CA SER A 75 14.77 -9.16 -0.99
C SER A 75 14.26 -9.32 -2.42
N LYS A 76 15.11 -9.83 -3.32
CA LYS A 76 14.70 -10.23 -4.68
C LYS A 76 13.64 -11.33 -4.68
N SER A 77 13.51 -12.07 -3.58
CA SER A 77 12.50 -13.10 -3.39
C SER A 77 11.23 -12.60 -2.71
N ALA A 78 11.11 -11.29 -2.43
CA ALA A 78 9.91 -10.73 -1.83
C ALA A 78 8.75 -10.89 -2.80
N VAL A 79 7.64 -11.45 -2.31
CA VAL A 79 6.46 -11.73 -3.13
C VAL A 79 5.33 -10.83 -2.68
N ILE A 80 4.76 -10.12 -3.63
CA ILE A 80 3.61 -9.24 -3.40
C ILE A 80 2.35 -10.07 -3.64
N PRO A 81 1.52 -10.33 -2.61
CA PRO A 81 0.28 -11.08 -2.80
C PRO A 81 -0.67 -10.32 -3.74
N SER A 82 -1.25 -11.02 -4.72
CA SER A 82 -2.25 -10.43 -5.63
C SER A 82 -3.39 -9.75 -4.88
N TYR A 83 -3.84 -10.35 -3.77
CA TYR A 83 -4.86 -9.78 -2.90
C TYR A 83 -4.53 -8.37 -2.38
N MET A 84 -3.26 -8.08 -2.08
CA MET A 84 -2.85 -6.75 -1.61
C MET A 84 -2.84 -5.71 -2.74
N LEU A 85 -2.48 -6.13 -3.95
CA LEU A 85 -2.60 -5.28 -5.15
C LEU A 85 -4.06 -4.98 -5.47
N ASP A 86 -4.94 -5.98 -5.38
CA ASP A 86 -6.37 -5.83 -5.64
C ASP A 86 -7.02 -4.92 -4.59
N LEU A 87 -6.66 -5.05 -3.32
CA LEU A 87 -7.08 -4.12 -2.26
C LEU A 87 -6.63 -2.68 -2.56
N TYR A 88 -5.39 -2.48 -3.01
CA TYR A 88 -4.89 -1.16 -3.41
C TYR A 88 -5.71 -0.59 -4.56
N ARG A 89 -5.93 -1.35 -5.65
CA ARG A 89 -6.71 -0.91 -6.84
C ARG A 89 -8.14 -0.51 -6.48
N LEU A 90 -8.80 -1.34 -5.68
CA LEU A 90 -10.15 -1.08 -5.17
C LEU A 90 -10.19 0.21 -4.34
N GLN A 91 -9.16 0.45 -3.52
CA GLN A 91 -9.08 1.64 -2.68
C GLN A 91 -8.75 2.92 -3.47
N SER A 92 -7.81 2.84 -4.41
CA SER A 92 -7.36 3.98 -5.24
C SER A 92 -8.42 4.41 -6.27
N GLY A 93 -9.35 3.50 -6.61
CA GLY A 93 -10.38 3.74 -7.62
C GLY A 93 -9.86 3.58 -9.05
N GLU A 94 -8.72 2.90 -9.22
CA GLU A 94 -8.06 2.70 -10.52
C GLU A 94 -8.89 1.82 -11.47
N GLU A 95 -9.68 0.86 -10.98
CA GLU A 95 -10.45 -0.07 -11.83
C GLU A 95 -11.82 -0.44 -11.22
N GLU A 96 -12.91 0.02 -11.83
CA GLU A 96 -14.27 -0.51 -11.60
C GLU A 96 -14.78 -1.28 -12.85
N GLU A 97 -14.10 -1.16 -14.00
CA GLU A 97 -14.54 -1.72 -15.29
C GLU A 97 -13.98 -3.12 -15.62
N SER A 98 -12.96 -3.62 -14.92
CA SER A 98 -12.35 -4.96 -15.14
C SER A 98 -12.77 -6.02 -14.11
N LEU A 99 -13.53 -5.66 -13.08
CA LEU A 99 -13.74 -6.50 -11.89
C LEU A 99 -14.95 -7.45 -11.96
N GLN A 100 -15.61 -7.57 -13.11
CA GLN A 100 -16.72 -8.54 -13.28
C GLN A 100 -16.25 -10.01 -13.23
N GLU A 101 -14.94 -10.29 -13.23
CA GLU A 101 -14.38 -11.65 -13.15
C GLU A 101 -13.82 -12.05 -11.77
N ILE A 102 -13.66 -11.14 -10.80
CA ILE A 102 -12.98 -11.48 -9.54
C ILE A 102 -13.95 -11.39 -8.35
N SER A 103 -14.24 -12.56 -7.74
CA SER A 103 -15.06 -12.72 -6.52
C SER A 103 -14.38 -12.14 -5.25
N LEU A 104 -13.71 -10.99 -5.35
CA LEU A 104 -13.14 -10.27 -4.21
C LEU A 104 -14.11 -9.20 -3.73
N GLN A 105 -14.84 -9.54 -2.66
CA GLN A 105 -15.63 -8.55 -1.94
C GLN A 105 -14.70 -7.68 -1.09
N TYR A 106 -14.72 -6.35 -1.31
CA TYR A 106 -13.90 -5.41 -0.54
C TYR A 106 -14.29 -5.46 0.95
N PRO A 107 -13.33 -5.62 1.89
CA PRO A 107 -13.63 -5.84 3.30
C PRO A 107 -13.96 -4.51 4.01
N GLU A 108 -15.06 -3.86 3.64
CA GLU A 108 -15.47 -2.53 4.12
C GLU A 108 -15.48 -2.38 5.65
N ARG A 109 -15.93 -3.43 6.35
CA ARG A 109 -15.99 -3.45 7.82
C ARG A 109 -14.60 -3.38 8.46
N SER A 110 -13.63 -4.10 7.90
CA SER A 110 -12.24 -4.12 8.39
C SER A 110 -11.50 -2.84 7.99
N THR A 111 -11.66 -2.39 6.74
CA THR A 111 -10.94 -1.22 6.21
C THR A 111 -11.46 0.10 6.76
N SER A 112 -12.74 0.22 7.10
CA SER A 112 -13.32 1.44 7.69
C SER A 112 -12.77 1.79 9.08
N ARG A 113 -12.10 0.85 9.75
CA ARG A 113 -11.51 1.03 11.09
C ARG A 113 -9.98 0.99 11.08
N ALA A 114 -9.37 0.69 9.95
CA ALA A 114 -7.93 0.53 9.79
C ALA A 114 -7.40 1.59 8.83
N ASN A 115 -6.18 2.08 9.04
CA ASN A 115 -5.44 2.90 8.07
C ASN A 115 -4.26 2.14 7.46
N THR A 116 -3.96 0.96 8.00
CA THR A 116 -2.82 0.12 7.65
C THR A 116 -3.29 -1.32 7.49
N VAL A 117 -2.97 -1.95 6.36
CA VAL A 117 -3.16 -3.37 6.11
C VAL A 117 -1.80 -4.01 5.92
N ARG A 118 -1.55 -5.12 6.59
CA ARG A 118 -0.31 -5.90 6.44
C ARG A 118 -0.63 -7.31 6.01
N SER A 119 0.27 -7.89 5.24
CA SER A 119 0.14 -9.28 4.81
C SER A 119 1.33 -10.12 5.25
N PHE A 120 1.03 -11.32 5.74
CA PHE A 120 1.99 -12.25 6.32
C PHE A 120 1.77 -13.63 5.71
N HIS A 121 2.82 -14.15 5.09
CA HIS A 121 2.86 -15.57 4.75
C HIS A 121 3.29 -16.39 5.96
N HIS A 122 2.88 -17.66 5.98
CA HIS A 122 3.28 -18.58 7.04
C HIS A 122 4.78 -18.93 6.94
N GLU A 123 5.38 -19.23 8.08
CA GLU A 123 6.75 -19.71 8.20
C GLU A 123 6.79 -21.21 7.83
N GLU A 124 7.13 -21.49 6.58
CA GLU A 124 7.09 -22.85 5.99
C GLU A 124 7.95 -23.86 6.74
N HIS A 125 9.08 -23.44 7.34
CA HIS A 125 9.95 -24.31 8.12
C HIS A 125 9.33 -24.73 9.47
N LEU A 126 8.26 -24.06 9.92
CA LEU A 126 7.50 -24.40 11.12
C LEU A 126 6.19 -25.12 10.78
N GLU A 127 5.96 -25.45 9.50
CA GLU A 127 4.81 -26.21 9.05
C GLU A 127 4.92 -27.64 9.59
N THR A 128 4.00 -28.03 10.46
CA THR A 128 3.87 -29.42 10.90
C THR A 128 2.75 -30.08 10.11
N VAL A 129 3.14 -30.94 9.17
CA VAL A 129 2.23 -31.78 8.38
C VAL A 129 1.99 -33.08 9.16
N PRO A 130 0.72 -33.50 9.37
CA PRO A 130 0.42 -34.78 10.01
C PRO A 130 1.00 -35.97 9.26
N GLY A 131 1.34 -37.03 10.00
CA GLY A 131 1.68 -38.33 9.41
C GLY A 131 0.45 -39.01 8.77
N PRO A 132 0.65 -40.09 7.98
CA PRO A 132 -0.41 -40.74 7.19
C PRO A 132 -1.58 -41.32 8.00
N SER A 133 -1.48 -41.40 9.33
CA SER A 133 -2.49 -41.96 10.24
C SER A 133 -3.28 -40.90 11.01
N GLU A 134 -2.93 -39.62 10.91
CA GLU A 134 -3.59 -38.53 11.64
C GLU A 134 -4.58 -37.80 10.72
N ALA A 135 -5.68 -37.29 11.29
CA ALA A 135 -6.59 -36.40 10.56
C ALA A 135 -5.80 -35.23 9.95
N PRO A 136 -6.18 -34.70 8.77
CA PRO A 136 -5.41 -33.67 8.06
C PRO A 136 -5.48 -32.32 8.80
N ARG A 137 -4.68 -32.21 9.87
CA ARG A 137 -4.55 -31.04 10.76
C ARG A 137 -3.19 -30.39 10.53
N ILE A 138 -3.15 -29.38 9.67
CA ILE A 138 -1.89 -28.69 9.37
C ILE A 138 -1.80 -27.42 10.21
N ARG A 139 -0.62 -27.18 10.80
CA ARG A 139 -0.36 -26.01 11.62
C ARG A 139 0.45 -24.97 10.85
N PHE A 140 -0.01 -23.73 10.87
CA PHE A 140 0.73 -22.58 10.36
C PHE A 140 1.08 -21.60 11.46
N VAL A 141 2.32 -21.12 11.40
CA VAL A 141 2.81 -20.04 12.26
C VAL A 141 3.07 -18.82 11.38
N PHE A 142 2.57 -17.66 11.78
CA PHE A 142 2.76 -16.40 11.08
C PHE A 142 3.60 -15.47 11.94
N ASN A 143 4.68 -14.92 11.38
CA ASN A 143 5.54 -13.99 12.10
C ASN A 143 4.97 -12.56 12.05
N LEU A 144 4.45 -12.09 13.18
CA LEU A 144 3.86 -10.76 13.36
C LEU A 144 4.82 -9.74 13.99
N SER A 145 6.11 -10.06 14.11
CA SER A 145 7.09 -9.19 14.79
C SER A 145 7.33 -7.85 14.08
N SER A 146 6.95 -7.71 12.80
CA SER A 146 7.07 -6.45 12.07
C SER A 146 5.96 -5.43 12.39
N VAL A 147 4.93 -5.82 13.14
CA VAL A 147 3.85 -4.91 13.55
C VAL A 147 4.39 -3.94 14.60
N PRO A 148 4.38 -2.61 14.36
CA PRO A 148 4.82 -1.60 15.31
C PRO A 148 3.98 -1.59 16.59
N GLU A 149 4.58 -1.25 17.72
CA GLU A 149 3.88 -1.22 19.02
C GLU A 149 2.74 -0.20 19.08
N ASN A 150 2.83 0.87 18.30
CA ASN A 150 1.78 1.89 18.20
C ASN A 150 0.65 1.51 17.24
N GLU A 151 0.77 0.41 16.49
CA GLU A 151 -0.25 -0.09 15.58
C GLU A 151 -1.17 -1.07 16.31
N VAL A 152 -2.46 -0.71 16.44
CA VAL A 152 -3.47 -1.55 17.08
C VAL A 152 -4.24 -2.30 16.00
N ILE A 153 -4.12 -3.63 15.98
CA ILE A 153 -4.87 -4.49 15.07
C ILE A 153 -6.32 -4.59 15.53
N SER A 154 -7.25 -4.30 14.61
CA SER A 154 -8.69 -4.31 14.84
C SER A 154 -9.38 -5.56 14.31
N SER A 155 -8.89 -6.11 13.20
CA SER A 155 -9.37 -7.37 12.62
C SER A 155 -8.25 -8.07 11.85
N ALA A 156 -8.43 -9.37 11.61
CA ALA A 156 -7.52 -10.19 10.83
C ALA A 156 -8.25 -11.31 10.08
N GLU A 157 -7.81 -11.56 8.86
CA GLU A 157 -8.38 -12.52 7.93
C GLU A 157 -7.33 -13.54 7.51
N LEU A 158 -7.62 -14.83 7.69
CA LEU A 158 -6.81 -15.91 7.13
C LEU A 158 -7.39 -16.31 5.76
N ARG A 159 -6.55 -16.26 4.73
CA ARG A 159 -6.94 -16.64 3.36
C ARG A 159 -6.27 -17.95 2.97
N LEU A 160 -7.10 -18.90 2.53
CA LEU A 160 -6.68 -20.22 2.06
C LEU A 160 -7.12 -20.43 0.62
N TYR A 161 -6.22 -20.92 -0.22
CA TYR A 161 -6.55 -21.25 -1.61
C TYR A 161 -7.05 -22.69 -1.71
N ARG A 162 -8.15 -22.85 -2.42
CA ARG A 162 -8.78 -24.15 -2.66
C ARG A 162 -8.80 -24.45 -4.15
N GLU A 163 -8.35 -25.64 -4.52
CA GLU A 163 -8.28 -26.10 -5.91
C GLU A 163 -9.36 -27.16 -6.14
N GLN A 164 -10.11 -27.03 -7.23
CA GLN A 164 -11.07 -28.05 -7.66
C GLN A 164 -10.31 -29.34 -7.98
N VAL A 165 -10.92 -30.47 -7.62
CA VAL A 165 -10.47 -31.78 -8.08
C VAL A 165 -11.38 -32.21 -9.22
N GLU A 166 -10.80 -32.46 -10.40
CA GLU A 166 -11.54 -33.03 -11.53
C GLU A 166 -11.87 -34.50 -11.22
N GLU A 167 -13.15 -34.79 -10.95
CA GLU A 167 -13.62 -36.17 -10.82
C GLU A 167 -14.18 -36.71 -12.14
N PRO A 168 -13.89 -37.97 -12.53
CA PRO A 168 -14.38 -38.56 -13.78
C PRO A 168 -15.85 -39.01 -13.76
N SER A 169 -16.68 -38.71 -12.75
CA SER A 169 -18.01 -39.35 -12.65
C SER A 169 -19.17 -38.42 -12.28
N ALA A 170 -20.36 -38.80 -12.77
CA ALA A 170 -21.62 -38.06 -12.74
C ALA A 170 -22.28 -37.90 -11.35
N ALA A 171 -21.50 -37.93 -10.26
CA ALA A 171 -21.96 -37.69 -8.90
C ALA A 171 -21.86 -36.20 -8.53
N TRP A 172 -22.42 -35.33 -9.37
CA TRP A 172 -22.26 -33.87 -9.25
C TRP A 172 -22.98 -33.25 -8.04
N GLU A 173 -23.79 -34.02 -7.32
CA GLU A 173 -24.72 -33.40 -6.38
C GLU A 173 -24.18 -33.09 -4.99
N ARG A 174 -23.24 -33.83 -4.36
CA ARG A 174 -23.06 -33.68 -2.90
C ARG A 174 -21.67 -34.01 -2.38
N GLY A 175 -20.68 -33.16 -2.64
CA GLY A 175 -19.47 -33.19 -1.83
C GLY A 175 -19.18 -31.83 -1.24
N PHE A 176 -19.63 -31.68 0.00
CA PHE A 176 -19.25 -30.57 0.85
C PHE A 176 -18.13 -31.03 1.78
N HIS A 177 -17.17 -30.15 1.99
CA HIS A 177 -16.19 -30.28 3.05
C HIS A 177 -16.34 -29.10 3.99
N ARG A 178 -16.09 -29.35 5.27
CA ARG A 178 -16.07 -28.30 6.28
C ARG A 178 -14.62 -28.05 6.67
N ILE A 179 -14.21 -26.80 6.51
CA ILE A 179 -12.89 -26.30 6.93
C ILE A 179 -13.07 -25.65 8.29
N ASN A 180 -12.37 -26.17 9.29
CA ASN A 180 -12.34 -25.65 10.64
C ASN A 180 -10.99 -24.97 10.90
N ILE A 181 -11.02 -23.77 11.46
CA ILE A 181 -9.83 -23.02 11.85
C ILE A 181 -9.74 -22.95 13.37
N TYR A 182 -8.63 -23.41 13.91
CA TYR A 182 -8.37 -23.42 15.34
C TYR A 182 -7.16 -22.56 15.69
N GLU A 183 -7.20 -21.88 16.82
CA GLU A 183 -6.03 -21.32 17.50
C GLU A 183 -5.39 -22.38 18.38
N VAL A 184 -4.06 -22.48 18.37
CA VAL A 184 -3.33 -23.28 19.34
C VAL A 184 -3.13 -22.45 20.61
N MET A 185 -3.81 -22.82 21.69
CA MET A 185 -3.67 -22.16 22.99
C MET A 185 -2.48 -22.69 23.77
N LYS A 186 -2.26 -24.01 23.70
CA LYS A 186 -1.07 -24.66 24.25
C LYS A 186 -0.57 -25.68 23.23
N PRO A 187 0.72 -25.63 22.86
CA PRO A 187 1.29 -26.58 21.92
C PRO A 187 1.30 -27.99 22.51
N LEU A 188 1.42 -28.99 21.64
CA LEU A 188 1.60 -30.38 22.05
C LEU A 188 2.83 -30.48 22.96
N SER A 189 2.69 -31.16 24.10
CA SER A 189 3.79 -31.47 25.00
C SER A 189 3.85 -32.99 25.16
N GLU A 190 5.01 -33.55 25.52
CA GLU A 190 5.22 -35.00 25.66
C GLU A 190 4.19 -35.70 26.57
N ARG A 191 3.49 -34.95 27.43
CA ARG A 191 2.51 -35.46 28.40
C ARG A 191 1.05 -35.08 28.12
N ALA A 192 0.77 -34.23 27.13
CA ALA A 192 -0.58 -33.70 26.92
C ALA A 192 -0.89 -33.34 25.46
N GLN A 193 -2.13 -33.57 25.06
CA GLN A 193 -2.66 -33.13 23.77
C GLN A 193 -2.65 -31.59 23.67
N ALA A 194 -2.45 -31.09 22.46
CA ALA A 194 -2.50 -29.66 22.17
C ALA A 194 -3.90 -29.12 22.51
N ILE A 195 -3.95 -28.02 23.24
CA ILE A 195 -5.23 -27.36 23.55
C ILE A 195 -5.51 -26.38 22.44
N THR A 196 -6.59 -26.62 21.71
CA THR A 196 -7.02 -25.79 20.58
C THR A 196 -8.38 -25.15 20.85
N ARG A 197 -8.62 -23.99 20.23
CA ARG A 197 -9.91 -23.29 20.28
C ARG A 197 -10.39 -23.03 18.86
N LEU A 198 -11.62 -23.42 18.54
CA LEU A 198 -12.24 -23.11 17.25
C LEU A 198 -12.44 -21.59 17.13
N LEU A 199 -11.97 -21.01 16.02
CA LEU A 199 -12.14 -19.60 15.68
C LEU A 199 -13.27 -19.41 14.67
N ASP A 200 -13.20 -20.16 13.56
CA ASP A 200 -14.13 -20.04 12.44
C ASP A 200 -14.30 -21.39 11.73
N THR A 201 -15.44 -21.57 11.07
CA THR A 201 -15.78 -22.77 10.30
C THR A 201 -16.54 -22.39 9.04
N ARG A 202 -16.22 -23.04 7.92
CA ARG A 202 -16.94 -22.84 6.66
C ARG A 202 -17.25 -24.16 5.98
N LEU A 203 -18.48 -24.26 5.47
CA LEU A 203 -18.92 -25.32 4.58
C LEU A 203 -18.64 -24.90 3.13
N VAL A 204 -17.84 -25.68 2.41
CA VAL A 204 -17.42 -25.37 1.03
C VAL A 204 -17.69 -26.54 0.09
N HIS A 205 -18.06 -26.23 -1.14
CA HIS A 205 -18.27 -27.21 -2.21
C HIS A 205 -16.95 -27.60 -2.87
N HIS A 206 -16.58 -28.88 -2.94
CA HIS A 206 -15.29 -29.29 -3.54
C HIS A 206 -15.07 -28.86 -4.99
N ASN A 207 -16.14 -28.61 -5.77
CA ASN A 207 -16.08 -28.38 -7.21
C ASN A 207 -15.70 -26.95 -7.63
N VAL A 208 -15.48 -26.03 -6.69
CA VAL A 208 -15.12 -24.64 -7.00
C VAL A 208 -13.66 -24.36 -6.62
N THR A 209 -12.83 -23.93 -7.56
CA THR A 209 -11.52 -23.34 -7.24
C THR A 209 -11.71 -21.90 -6.78
N ARG A 210 -11.40 -21.57 -5.52
CA ARG A 210 -11.51 -20.20 -5.01
C ARG A 210 -10.69 -19.97 -3.76
N TRP A 211 -10.48 -18.69 -3.46
CA TRP A 211 -10.04 -18.26 -2.14
C TRP A 211 -11.18 -18.36 -1.13
N GLU A 212 -10.87 -18.92 0.03
CA GLU A 212 -11.71 -18.89 1.23
C GLU A 212 -11.05 -17.98 2.28
N THR A 213 -11.87 -17.23 3.01
CA THR A 213 -11.42 -16.24 3.99
C THR A 213 -12.04 -16.57 5.34
N PHE A 214 -11.25 -16.63 6.40
CA PHE A 214 -11.70 -16.98 7.74
C PHE A 214 -11.37 -15.85 8.73
N ASP A 215 -12.29 -15.57 9.64
CA ASP A 215 -12.06 -14.57 10.69
C ASP A 215 -11.16 -15.17 11.78
N VAL A 216 -9.95 -14.62 11.89
CA VAL A 216 -8.97 -15.01 12.91
C VAL A 216 -8.62 -13.84 13.83
N SER A 217 -9.42 -12.77 13.78
CA SER A 217 -9.25 -11.55 14.58
C SER A 217 -9.06 -11.85 16.06
N PRO A 218 -9.84 -12.73 16.72
CA PRO A 218 -9.67 -12.97 18.15
C PRO A 218 -8.26 -13.46 18.50
N ALA A 219 -7.67 -14.36 17.70
CA ALA A 219 -6.36 -14.92 17.95
C ALA A 219 -5.25 -13.88 17.73
N VAL A 220 -5.31 -13.17 16.59
CA VAL A 220 -4.32 -12.12 16.26
C VAL A 220 -4.35 -10.97 17.28
N ILE A 221 -5.54 -10.57 17.75
CA ILE A 221 -5.68 -9.55 18.79
C ILE A 221 -5.01 -10.01 20.09
N ARG A 222 -5.19 -11.27 20.51
CA ARG A 222 -4.49 -11.80 21.70
C ARG A 222 -2.97 -11.81 21.55
N TRP A 223 -2.47 -12.21 20.38
CA TRP A 223 -1.02 -12.27 20.14
C TRP A 223 -0.38 -10.89 20.15
N THR A 224 -1.08 -9.88 19.62
CA THR A 224 -0.51 -8.54 19.44
C THR A 224 -0.82 -7.56 20.56
N LYS A 225 -2.08 -7.52 21.03
CA LYS A 225 -2.55 -6.62 22.10
C LYS A 225 -2.29 -7.20 23.48
N ASP A 226 -2.70 -8.45 23.71
CA ASP A 226 -2.59 -9.09 25.04
C ASP A 226 -1.21 -9.75 25.25
N LYS A 227 -0.32 -9.66 24.25
CA LYS A 227 1.04 -10.23 24.24
C LYS A 227 1.09 -11.73 24.57
N GLN A 228 0.03 -12.46 24.21
CA GLN A 228 -0.01 -13.91 24.34
C GLN A 228 0.96 -14.58 23.34
N PRO A 229 1.55 -15.73 23.69
CA PRO A 229 2.44 -16.44 22.77
C PRO A 229 1.69 -16.89 21.52
N ASN A 230 2.31 -16.65 20.36
CA ASN A 230 1.78 -17.11 19.08
C ASN A 230 2.23 -18.56 18.84
N HIS A 231 1.32 -19.50 19.07
CA HIS A 231 1.54 -20.90 18.73
C HIS A 231 0.97 -21.28 17.36
N GLY A 232 0.40 -20.33 16.60
CA GLY A 232 -0.11 -20.58 15.26
C GLY A 232 -1.56 -21.06 15.21
N LEU A 233 -2.01 -21.32 13.97
CA LEU A 233 -3.34 -21.77 13.62
C LEU A 233 -3.30 -23.20 13.11
N VAL A 234 -4.26 -24.04 13.52
CA VAL A 234 -4.46 -25.39 12.98
C VAL A 234 -5.67 -25.36 12.06
N ILE A 235 -5.51 -25.92 10.87
CA ILE A 235 -6.57 -26.08 9.89
C ILE A 235 -6.92 -27.55 9.80
N GLU A 236 -8.21 -27.85 9.93
CA GLU A 236 -8.74 -29.19 9.81
C GLU A 236 -9.78 -29.21 8.69
N VAL A 237 -9.64 -30.16 7.77
CA VAL A 237 -10.62 -30.37 6.68
C VAL A 237 -11.40 -31.66 6.96
N THR A 238 -12.71 -31.52 7.15
CA THR A 238 -13.62 -32.63 7.44
C THR A 238 -14.52 -32.90 6.23
N HIS A 239 -14.57 -34.15 5.78
CA HIS A 239 -15.38 -34.60 4.65
C HIS A 239 -16.74 -35.09 5.15
N LEU A 240 -17.85 -34.54 4.66
CA LEU A 240 -19.19 -34.85 5.19
C LEU A 240 -19.83 -36.08 4.55
N HIS A 241 -19.41 -36.47 3.33
CA HIS A 241 -19.90 -37.66 2.63
C HIS A 241 -18.70 -38.55 2.27
N HIS A 242 -18.76 -39.79 2.72
CA HIS A 242 -17.60 -40.68 2.86
C HIS A 242 -17.64 -41.77 1.79
N THR A 243 -16.92 -41.59 0.69
CA THR A 243 -16.30 -42.72 -0.03
C THR A 243 -14.80 -42.64 0.25
N GLN A 244 -14.22 -43.76 0.69
CA GLN A 244 -12.87 -43.87 1.26
C GLN A 244 -11.72 -43.50 0.30
N THR A 245 -12.00 -42.96 -0.87
CA THR A 245 -11.03 -42.78 -1.97
C THR A 245 -10.42 -41.37 -2.06
N HIS A 246 -10.95 -40.37 -1.36
CA HIS A 246 -10.50 -38.96 -1.52
C HIS A 246 -10.05 -38.33 -0.20
N GLN A 247 -8.98 -38.85 0.39
CA GLN A 247 -8.30 -38.18 1.50
C GLN A 247 -7.44 -37.02 0.98
N GLY A 248 -7.79 -35.78 1.32
CA GLY A 248 -6.80 -34.71 1.52
C GLY A 248 -6.33 -33.86 0.34
N LYS A 249 -6.98 -33.83 -0.83
CA LYS A 249 -6.47 -33.08 -2.01
C LYS A 249 -7.14 -31.74 -2.35
N HIS A 250 -8.21 -31.33 -1.65
CA HIS A 250 -9.04 -30.20 -2.13
C HIS A 250 -8.57 -28.82 -1.67
N VAL A 251 -7.90 -28.71 -0.52
CA VAL A 251 -7.41 -27.44 0.01
C VAL A 251 -5.90 -27.42 -0.13
N ARG A 252 -5.37 -26.38 -0.80
CA ARG A 252 -3.93 -26.25 -1.02
C ARG A 252 -3.27 -25.70 0.24
N ILE A 253 -2.98 -26.61 1.16
CA ILE A 253 -2.47 -26.29 2.49
C ILE A 253 -0.94 -26.50 2.54
N SER A 254 -0.36 -27.50 1.89
CA SER A 254 1.09 -27.77 1.95
C SER A 254 1.78 -27.68 0.59
N ARG A 255 3.10 -27.40 0.60
CA ARG A 255 4.00 -27.53 -0.55
C ARG A 255 4.05 -28.95 -1.11
N SER A 256 3.78 -29.95 -0.26
CA SER A 256 3.97 -31.37 -0.55
C SER A 256 2.87 -32.02 -1.39
N LEU A 257 1.90 -31.26 -1.91
CA LEU A 257 0.89 -31.71 -2.88
C LEU A 257 1.29 -31.22 -4.30
N PRO A 258 2.05 -32.00 -5.09
CA PRO A 258 2.79 -31.50 -6.25
C PRO A 258 1.96 -31.48 -7.55
N GLN A 259 0.65 -31.23 -7.49
CA GLN A 259 -0.25 -31.48 -8.64
C GLN A 259 -0.96 -30.26 -9.22
N GLY A 260 -0.87 -29.07 -8.60
CA GLY A 260 -1.58 -27.87 -9.09
C GLY A 260 -0.76 -26.97 -10.04
N ARG A 261 -1.43 -26.33 -11.00
CA ARG A 261 -0.84 -25.49 -12.06
C ARG A 261 -0.35 -24.10 -11.60
N GLY A 262 -0.59 -23.70 -10.34
CA GLY A 262 -0.33 -22.34 -9.86
C GLY A 262 0.97 -22.14 -9.07
N ASP A 263 1.49 -20.90 -9.10
CA ASP A 263 2.67 -20.48 -8.35
C ASP A 263 2.42 -20.57 -6.83
N TRP A 264 3.16 -21.44 -6.15
CA TRP A 264 3.06 -21.62 -4.69
C TRP A 264 3.25 -20.30 -3.95
N ALA A 265 4.12 -19.42 -4.44
CA ALA A 265 4.42 -18.18 -3.75
C ALA A 265 3.20 -17.25 -3.62
N GLN A 266 2.28 -17.31 -4.60
CA GLN A 266 1.01 -16.57 -4.61
C GLN A 266 -0.12 -17.32 -3.91
N LEU A 267 -0.12 -18.65 -3.98
CA LEU A 267 -1.24 -19.50 -3.51
C LEU A 267 -1.10 -19.98 -2.07
N ARG A 268 0.06 -19.78 -1.43
CA ARG A 268 0.29 -20.19 -0.06
C ARG A 268 -0.60 -19.41 0.94
N PRO A 269 -0.92 -20.00 2.12
CA PRO A 269 -1.70 -19.34 3.16
C PRO A 269 -1.23 -17.92 3.46
N LEU A 270 -2.19 -17.00 3.52
CA LEU A 270 -1.95 -15.57 3.71
C LEU A 270 -2.79 -15.08 4.90
N LEU A 271 -2.11 -14.56 5.92
CA LEU A 271 -2.74 -13.81 7.00
C LEU A 271 -2.71 -12.32 6.66
N VAL A 272 -3.87 -11.67 6.71
CA VAL A 272 -4.01 -10.24 6.47
C VAL A 272 -4.52 -9.58 7.73
N THR A 273 -3.87 -8.52 8.18
CA THR A 273 -4.25 -7.78 9.39
C THR A 273 -4.64 -6.35 9.06
N PHE A 274 -5.68 -5.85 9.72
CA PHE A 274 -6.20 -4.50 9.55
C PHE A 274 -6.01 -3.73 10.86
N GLY A 275 -5.10 -2.75 10.84
CA GLY A 275 -4.69 -1.99 12.01
C GLY A 275 -4.81 -0.48 11.85
N HIS A 276 -4.77 0.21 12.98
CA HIS A 276 -4.70 1.68 13.06
C HIS A 276 -3.53 2.10 13.94
N ASP A 277 -2.67 2.98 13.42
CA ASP A 277 -1.48 3.48 14.13
C ASP A 277 -1.71 4.77 14.92
N GLY A 278 -2.98 5.19 15.04
CA GLY A 278 -3.40 6.43 15.69
C GLY A 278 -3.20 7.68 14.83
N ARG A 279 -2.68 7.57 13.60
CA ARG A 279 -2.40 8.72 12.72
C ARG A 279 -3.30 8.72 11.49
N GLY A 280 -4.00 9.82 11.26
CA GLY A 280 -4.82 9.98 10.05
C GLY A 280 -6.06 9.09 10.00
N HIS A 281 -6.71 9.10 8.83
CA HIS A 281 -8.02 8.48 8.63
C HIS A 281 -7.95 7.05 8.10
N ALA A 282 -9.04 6.31 8.32
CA ALA A 282 -9.20 4.94 7.87
C ALA A 282 -9.18 4.79 6.34
N LEU A 283 -9.06 3.54 5.87
CA LEU A 283 -9.06 3.13 4.47
C LEU A 283 -10.50 3.18 3.94
N THR A 284 -10.89 4.32 3.40
CA THR A 284 -12.15 4.46 2.66
C THR A 284 -11.91 4.24 1.17
N ARG A 285 -12.86 3.54 0.53
CA ARG A 285 -12.86 3.41 -0.93
C ARG A 285 -13.02 4.78 -1.54
N ARG A 286 -12.07 5.21 -2.37
CA ARG A 286 -12.15 6.51 -3.03
C ARG A 286 -13.09 6.39 -4.21
N ALA A 287 -14.16 7.18 -4.21
CA ALA A 287 -14.93 7.39 -5.43
C ALA A 287 -14.05 8.14 -6.43
N ARG A 288 -14.03 7.70 -7.70
CA ARG A 288 -13.40 8.46 -8.80
C ARG A 288 -14.03 9.86 -8.82
N ARG A 289 -13.27 10.86 -8.40
CA ARG A 289 -13.67 12.26 -8.58
C ARG A 289 -13.34 12.63 -10.02
N SER A 290 -14.35 13.03 -10.77
CA SER A 290 -14.17 13.56 -12.13
C SER A 290 -13.14 14.68 -12.08
N PRO A 291 -12.16 14.73 -13.00
CA PRO A 291 -11.25 15.86 -13.07
C PRO A 291 -12.08 17.12 -13.27
N LYS A 292 -12.23 17.95 -12.23
CA LYS A 292 -12.82 19.27 -12.37
C LYS A 292 -11.89 20.06 -13.27
N HIS A 293 -12.27 20.20 -14.54
CA HIS A 293 -11.64 21.13 -15.47
C HIS A 293 -11.83 22.55 -14.94
N GLN A 294 -10.90 23.01 -14.11
CA GLN A 294 -10.80 24.43 -13.80
C GLN A 294 -10.20 25.14 -15.01
N ARG A 295 -11.08 25.73 -15.82
CA ARG A 295 -10.68 26.76 -16.78
C ARG A 295 -10.20 27.98 -16.01
N SER A 296 -8.90 28.11 -15.79
CA SER A 296 -8.29 29.37 -15.33
C SER A 296 -7.38 29.95 -16.41
N ARG A 297 -8.00 30.71 -17.32
CA ARG A 297 -7.30 31.80 -18.02
C ARG A 297 -7.65 33.09 -17.28
N LYS A 298 -6.82 33.52 -16.31
CA LYS A 298 -6.59 34.93 -15.90
C LYS A 298 -5.54 35.01 -14.77
N ASN A 299 -4.64 35.99 -14.88
CA ASN A 299 -3.51 36.36 -14.00
C ASN A 299 -2.70 35.25 -13.30
N LYS A 300 -1.57 34.86 -13.92
CA LYS A 300 -0.55 33.92 -13.38
C LYS A 300 0.10 34.37 -12.05
N LYS A 301 -0.19 35.58 -11.56
CA LYS A 301 0.47 36.17 -10.39
C LYS A 301 -0.22 35.87 -9.06
N ASN A 302 -1.53 35.61 -9.03
CA ASN A 302 -2.27 35.47 -7.77
C ASN A 302 -2.16 34.05 -7.19
N CYS A 303 -2.33 33.93 -5.87
CA CYS A 303 -2.28 32.66 -5.14
C CYS A 303 -3.23 31.62 -5.75
N ARG A 304 -2.66 30.48 -6.14
CA ARG A 304 -3.41 29.35 -6.71
C ARG A 304 -2.65 28.04 -6.58
N ARG A 305 -3.34 26.95 -6.90
CA ARG A 305 -2.77 25.62 -7.02
C ARG A 305 -2.06 25.44 -8.36
N HIS A 306 -0.86 24.87 -8.32
CA HIS A 306 -0.04 24.54 -9.49
C HIS A 306 0.24 23.04 -9.54
N ALA A 307 0.45 22.52 -10.74
CA ALA A 307 0.76 21.12 -10.96
C ALA A 307 2.17 20.77 -10.46
N LEU A 308 2.28 19.67 -9.74
CA LEU A 308 3.52 19.04 -9.32
C LEU A 308 3.26 17.54 -9.25
N TYR A 309 4.00 16.79 -10.06
CA TYR A 309 4.02 15.33 -10.01
C TYR A 309 5.27 14.90 -9.25
N VAL A 310 5.08 14.05 -8.26
CA VAL A 310 6.17 13.43 -7.49
C VAL A 310 6.33 12.02 -8.03
N ASP A 311 7.46 11.77 -8.69
CA ASP A 311 7.86 10.44 -9.13
C ASP A 311 8.74 9.80 -8.06
N PHE A 312 8.41 8.60 -7.59
CA PHE A 312 9.22 7.93 -6.58
C PHE A 312 10.54 7.39 -7.15
N SER A 313 10.67 7.24 -8.46
CA SER A 313 11.95 6.88 -9.09
C SER A 313 12.99 8.00 -9.03
N ASP A 314 12.57 9.28 -8.98
CA ASP A 314 13.48 10.43 -8.86
C ASP A 314 14.27 10.42 -7.54
N VAL A 315 13.69 9.85 -6.48
CA VAL A 315 14.36 9.62 -5.18
C VAL A 315 14.87 8.18 -5.02
N GLY A 316 14.74 7.38 -6.09
CA GLY A 316 15.13 5.98 -6.14
C GLY A 316 14.36 5.11 -5.16
N TRP A 317 13.08 5.36 -4.89
CA TRP A 317 12.23 4.59 -3.96
C TRP A 317 11.32 3.57 -4.66
N ASN A 318 11.47 3.43 -5.97
CA ASN A 318 10.78 2.46 -6.81
C ASN A 318 11.22 1.00 -6.59
N ASP A 319 12.21 0.77 -5.73
CA ASP A 319 12.67 -0.55 -5.30
C ASP A 319 11.80 -1.16 -4.18
N TRP A 320 11.20 -0.32 -3.33
CA TRP A 320 10.37 -0.78 -2.20
C TRP A 320 8.93 -0.27 -2.22
N ILE A 321 8.65 0.86 -2.88
CA ILE A 321 7.28 1.30 -3.16
C ILE A 321 6.76 0.53 -4.37
N VAL A 322 5.70 -0.25 -4.15
CA VAL A 322 5.05 -1.06 -5.19
C VAL A 322 4.04 -0.22 -5.97
N ALA A 323 3.23 0.57 -5.27
CA ALA A 323 2.24 1.45 -5.88
C ALA A 323 1.87 2.64 -4.96
N PRO A 324 1.52 3.80 -5.52
CA PRO A 324 1.66 4.17 -6.93
C PRO A 324 3.14 4.38 -7.30
N PRO A 325 3.52 4.39 -8.60
CA PRO A 325 4.87 4.77 -9.03
C PRO A 325 5.19 6.26 -8.76
N GLY A 326 4.15 7.08 -8.64
CA GLY A 326 4.22 8.49 -8.31
C GLY A 326 2.81 9.08 -8.24
N TYR A 327 2.70 10.32 -7.78
CA TYR A 327 1.38 10.94 -7.56
C TYR A 327 1.39 12.44 -7.81
N GLN A 328 0.20 13.01 -8.07
CA GLN A 328 0.02 14.45 -8.26
C GLN A 328 -0.08 15.14 -6.91
N ALA A 329 1.04 15.62 -6.37
CA ALA A 329 1.08 16.34 -5.10
C ALA A 329 0.46 17.73 -5.19
N PHE A 330 0.68 18.42 -6.32
CA PHE A 330 0.40 19.85 -6.50
C PHE A 330 1.13 20.73 -5.45
N TYR A 331 1.09 22.05 -5.64
CA TYR A 331 1.60 23.00 -4.64
C TYR A 331 0.91 24.36 -4.77
N CYS A 332 0.97 25.17 -3.71
CA CYS A 332 0.42 26.52 -3.71
C CYS A 332 1.51 27.55 -4.03
N HIS A 333 1.22 28.45 -4.95
CA HIS A 333 2.13 29.54 -5.28
C HIS A 333 1.37 30.73 -5.89
N GLY A 334 1.88 31.94 -5.61
CA GLY A 334 1.37 33.21 -6.11
C GLY A 334 1.26 34.25 -5.00
N ASP A 335 0.93 35.46 -5.41
CA ASP A 335 0.80 36.63 -4.56
C ASP A 335 -0.59 36.70 -3.91
N CYS A 336 -0.61 37.24 -2.69
CA CYS A 336 -1.81 37.58 -1.93
C CYS A 336 -1.94 39.11 -1.84
N PRO A 337 -2.37 39.80 -2.91
CA PRO A 337 -2.49 41.26 -2.92
C PRO A 337 -3.76 41.74 -2.20
N PHE A 338 -3.71 42.95 -1.64
CA PHE A 338 -4.91 43.64 -1.16
C PHE A 338 -5.75 44.20 -2.33
N PRO A 339 -7.09 44.11 -2.32
CA PRO A 339 -7.92 43.34 -1.39
C PRO A 339 -7.88 41.84 -1.68
N LEU A 340 -7.88 41.01 -0.62
CA LEU A 340 -7.94 39.57 -0.75
C LEU A 340 -9.32 39.18 -1.30
N ALA A 341 -9.34 38.32 -2.31
CA ALA A 341 -10.58 37.83 -2.89
C ALA A 341 -11.22 36.76 -1.99
N ASP A 342 -12.55 36.77 -1.88
CA ASP A 342 -13.31 35.89 -0.97
C ASP A 342 -13.06 34.39 -1.20
N HIS A 343 -12.76 34.00 -2.45
CA HIS A 343 -12.48 32.61 -2.83
C HIS A 343 -11.11 32.08 -2.34
N LEU A 344 -10.28 32.91 -1.70
CA LEU A 344 -8.96 32.51 -1.18
C LEU A 344 -9.02 31.95 0.24
N ASN A 345 -10.22 31.69 0.78
CA ASN A 345 -10.45 31.12 2.13
C ASN A 345 -9.59 31.78 3.22
N SER A 346 -9.41 33.10 3.15
CA SER A 346 -8.45 33.83 3.97
C SER A 346 -8.91 33.97 5.42
N THR A 347 -8.00 33.99 6.39
CA THR A 347 -8.36 34.36 7.78
C THR A 347 -8.57 35.87 7.91
N ASN A 348 -9.31 36.31 8.92
CA ASN A 348 -9.38 37.73 9.29
C ASN A 348 -7.97 38.30 9.56
N HIS A 349 -7.09 37.52 10.18
CA HIS A 349 -5.69 37.91 10.40
C HIS A 349 -4.96 38.17 9.07
N ALA A 350 -5.09 37.28 8.08
CA ALA A 350 -4.48 37.46 6.75
C ALA A 350 -5.03 38.70 6.04
N ILE A 351 -6.33 38.99 6.18
CA ILE A 351 -6.96 40.20 5.62
C ILE A 351 -6.37 41.46 6.26
N VAL A 352 -6.33 41.53 7.59
CA VAL A 352 -5.76 42.67 8.33
C VAL A 352 -4.27 42.84 8.01
N GLN A 353 -3.49 41.77 8.02
CA GLN A 353 -2.06 41.81 7.70
C GLN A 353 -1.81 42.33 6.28
N THR A 354 -2.61 41.86 5.31
CA THR A 354 -2.48 42.29 3.91
C THR A 354 -2.93 43.74 3.71
N LEU A 355 -3.96 44.19 4.45
CA LEU A 355 -4.38 45.59 4.52
C LEU A 355 -3.27 46.47 5.11
N VAL A 356 -2.70 46.09 6.26
CA VAL A 356 -1.62 46.85 6.90
C VAL A 356 -0.38 46.89 6.01
N ASN A 357 -0.02 45.79 5.34
CA ASN A 357 1.06 45.78 4.36
C ASN A 357 0.83 46.78 3.21
N SER A 358 -0.42 46.98 2.77
CA SER A 358 -0.73 47.92 1.68
C SER A 358 -0.42 49.39 2.03
N VAL A 359 -0.36 49.70 3.33
CA VAL A 359 -0.03 51.04 3.85
C VAL A 359 1.40 51.10 4.38
N ASN A 360 1.90 50.00 4.95
CA ASN A 360 3.23 49.88 5.53
C ASN A 360 3.94 48.63 5.02
N SER A 361 4.88 48.83 4.09
CA SER A 361 5.66 47.76 3.46
C SER A 361 6.63 47.02 4.38
N SER A 362 6.84 47.49 5.62
CA SER A 362 7.66 46.77 6.61
C SER A 362 6.98 45.51 7.17
N ILE A 363 5.65 45.42 7.07
CA ILE A 363 4.89 44.23 7.46
C ILE A 363 4.84 43.27 6.26
N PRO A 364 5.14 41.97 6.41
CA PRO A 364 5.07 41.04 5.29
C PRO A 364 3.62 40.80 4.83
N LYS A 365 3.45 40.48 3.54
CA LYS A 365 2.15 40.03 2.98
C LYS A 365 1.78 38.64 3.54
N ALA A 366 0.49 38.32 3.50
CA ALA A 366 0.01 36.96 3.73
C ALA A 366 0.64 35.96 2.73
N CYS A 367 0.85 34.72 3.15
CA CYS A 367 1.49 33.69 2.36
C CYS A 367 0.45 32.84 1.61
N CYS A 368 0.77 32.45 0.38
CA CYS A 368 -0.05 31.49 -0.37
C CYS A 368 0.28 30.06 0.08
N VAL A 369 -0.64 29.43 0.81
CA VAL A 369 -0.43 28.12 1.44
C VAL A 369 -1.59 27.16 1.15
N PRO A 370 -1.38 25.83 1.27
CA PRO A 370 -2.47 24.86 1.20
C PRO A 370 -3.50 25.10 2.30
N THR A 371 -4.77 25.09 1.93
CA THR A 371 -5.90 25.18 2.88
C THR A 371 -6.73 23.91 2.93
N GLU A 372 -6.65 23.09 1.88
CA GLU A 372 -7.33 21.80 1.79
C GLU A 372 -6.32 20.78 1.27
N LEU A 373 -6.17 19.69 1.99
CA LEU A 373 -5.25 18.60 1.68
C LEU A 373 -6.00 17.27 1.63
N SER A 374 -5.57 16.36 0.77
CA SER A 374 -6.08 15.00 0.68
C SER A 374 -4.97 13.96 0.84
N ALA A 375 -5.39 12.73 1.14
CA ALA A 375 -4.48 11.63 1.44
C ALA A 375 -3.99 10.92 0.17
N ILE A 376 -2.99 10.04 0.26
CA ILE A 376 -2.65 9.02 -0.76
C ILE A 376 -2.60 7.62 -0.12
N SER A 377 -3.01 6.61 -0.87
CA SER A 377 -2.82 5.21 -0.49
C SER A 377 -1.51 4.73 -1.10
N MET A 378 -0.71 4.00 -0.33
CA MET A 378 0.60 3.50 -0.75
C MET A 378 0.73 2.02 -0.38
N LEU A 379 1.12 1.21 -1.35
CA LEU A 379 1.49 -0.19 -1.20
C LEU A 379 3.00 -0.32 -1.30
N TYR A 380 3.65 -0.87 -0.27
CA TYR A 380 5.10 -0.95 -0.21
C TYR A 380 5.58 -2.17 0.60
N LEU A 381 6.88 -2.47 0.49
CA LEU A 381 7.57 -3.48 1.28
C LEU A 381 8.28 -2.82 2.47
N ASP A 382 8.06 -3.35 3.68
CA ASP A 382 8.75 -2.87 4.88
C ASP A 382 10.17 -3.47 5.01
N GLU A 383 10.87 -3.12 6.09
CA GLU A 383 12.24 -3.59 6.35
C GLU A 383 12.36 -5.10 6.60
N TYR A 384 11.23 -5.83 6.69
CA TYR A 384 11.13 -7.26 6.93
C TYR A 384 10.48 -8.01 5.76
N ASP A 385 10.48 -7.41 4.56
CA ASP A 385 9.83 -7.93 3.35
C ASP A 385 8.32 -8.16 3.50
N LYS A 386 7.65 -7.48 4.44
CA LYS A 386 6.19 -7.57 4.57
C LYS A 386 5.54 -6.49 3.73
N VAL A 387 4.51 -6.90 2.99
CA VAL A 387 3.73 -5.97 2.17
C VAL A 387 2.74 -5.22 3.05
N VAL A 388 2.79 -3.89 2.96
CA VAL A 388 1.99 -2.96 3.73
C VAL A 388 1.22 -2.04 2.79
N LEU A 389 -0.09 -1.96 2.97
CA LEU A 389 -0.96 -0.96 2.35
C LEU A 389 -1.33 0.09 3.40
N LYS A 390 -1.00 1.36 3.18
CA LYS A 390 -1.25 2.42 4.16
C LYS A 390 -1.78 3.70 3.52
N ASN A 391 -2.62 4.43 4.24
CA ASN A 391 -3.14 5.73 3.82
C ASN A 391 -2.40 6.88 4.55
N TYR A 392 -1.67 7.69 3.80
CA TYR A 392 -0.93 8.85 4.29
C TYR A 392 -1.71 10.14 4.05
N GLN A 393 -2.04 10.86 5.12
CA GLN A 393 -2.79 12.12 5.04
C GLN A 393 -1.90 13.28 4.58
N GLU A 394 -2.54 14.36 4.13
CA GLU A 394 -1.88 15.64 3.87
C GLU A 394 -0.81 15.61 2.76
N MET A 395 -0.93 14.66 1.82
CA MET A 395 0.07 14.45 0.77
C MET A 395 -0.26 15.20 -0.53
N VAL A 396 -1.53 15.54 -0.78
CA VAL A 396 -2.02 16.16 -2.02
C VAL A 396 -2.72 17.48 -1.72
N VAL A 397 -2.34 18.54 -2.41
CA VAL A 397 -3.02 19.84 -2.31
C VAL A 397 -4.28 19.84 -3.15
N GLU A 398 -5.43 20.12 -2.53
CA GLU A 398 -6.72 20.28 -3.20
C GLU A 398 -7.05 21.77 -3.42
N GLY A 399 -6.77 22.61 -2.41
CA GLY A 399 -7.08 24.03 -2.38
C GLY A 399 -5.96 24.88 -1.78
N CYS A 400 -5.84 26.11 -2.29
CA CYS A 400 -4.87 27.11 -1.85
C CYS A 400 -5.57 28.38 -1.36
N GLY A 401 -4.98 29.05 -0.38
CA GLY A 401 -5.50 30.29 0.17
C GLY A 401 -4.40 31.18 0.75
N CYS A 402 -4.79 32.37 1.21
CA CYS A 402 -3.89 33.35 1.81
C CYS A 402 -4.02 33.32 3.35
N ARG A 403 -2.92 33.03 4.05
CA ARG A 403 -2.89 32.90 5.52
C ARG A 403 -1.85 33.81 6.15
#